data_AF-A0A8B6HKY0-F1
#
_entry.id   AF-A0A8B6HKY0-F1
#
_cell.length_a   1.000
_cell.length_b   1.000
_cell.length_c   1.000
_cell.angle_alpha   90.00
_cell.angle_beta   90.00
_cell.angle_gamma   90.00
#
_symmetry.space_group_name_H-M   'P 1'
#
loop_
_entity.id
_entity.type
_entity.pdbx_description
1 polymer ?
#
loop_
_entity_poly.entity_id
_entity_poly.type
_entity_poly.pdbx_seq_one_letter_code
_entity_poly.pdbx_strand_id
1 'polypeptide(L)'
;MTISASVIQIFKMLCFYRLKEKNDKRLDGLFERYGKFIARHPWKTVIVVCIIDIAFGVGIVKLKPESGIHQYVPTDSTASKDQTIVNSLFKMNTSVNFNIQSLSDLGQYGEVIIEMKNGGSILNFSHWNHLKDLYAYINNTSIDDNSGKTYFYQDLCAKTGGQCVVGGSFILENPFILDMNNSEIRYPSYNITTGQTLFLDRFIGNVKTAGGFISHAAAFKLRFNLQGESFDLSRKWEEKFVERMSSFTNSDMTVKYSHSNSLSEELSNNVSGDISVFSVTFTLMIVFACFALMGTNCVDNRYYLGLAGVLSTCLAILAAFGLVSLCGAKFVDIVGIMPFLILGRFK
;
A
#
# COMPACT_ATOMS: atom_id res chain seq x y z
N MET A 1 11.34 -61.54 -35.93
CA MET A 1 10.41 -60.63 -36.64
C MET A 1 10.23 -59.39 -35.77
N THR A 2 11.26 -58.55 -35.73
CA THR A 2 11.36 -57.36 -34.87
C THR A 2 10.82 -56.16 -35.63
N ILE A 3 9.56 -55.80 -35.38
CA ILE A 3 9.02 -54.51 -35.84
C ILE A 3 9.78 -53.43 -35.04
N SER A 4 10.68 -52.74 -35.73
CA SER A 4 11.53 -51.70 -35.13
C SER A 4 10.69 -50.63 -34.44
N ALA A 5 11.08 -50.22 -33.23
CA ALA A 5 10.45 -49.15 -32.45
C ALA A 5 10.24 -47.85 -33.26
N SER A 6 11.04 -47.64 -34.32
CA SER A 6 10.93 -46.56 -35.30
C SER A 6 9.58 -46.55 -36.05
N VAL A 7 9.03 -47.73 -36.38
CA VAL A 7 7.77 -47.84 -37.16
C VAL A 7 6.57 -47.45 -36.31
N ILE A 8 6.58 -47.81 -35.02
CA ILE A 8 5.54 -47.45 -34.05
C ILE A 8 5.56 -45.94 -33.77
N GLN A 9 6.74 -45.32 -33.74
CA GLN A 9 6.91 -43.89 -33.54
C GLN A 9 6.43 -43.07 -34.76
N ILE A 10 6.67 -43.56 -35.98
CA ILE A 10 6.15 -42.97 -37.23
C ILE A 10 4.62 -43.08 -37.29
N PHE A 11 4.05 -44.22 -36.88
CA PHE A 11 2.59 -44.40 -36.85
C PHE A 11 1.88 -43.48 -35.84
N LYS A 12 2.49 -43.29 -34.65
CA LYS A 12 2.00 -42.31 -33.66
C LYS A 12 2.07 -40.88 -34.19
N MET A 13 3.16 -40.50 -34.87
CA MET A 13 3.28 -39.17 -35.49
C MET A 13 2.26 -38.95 -36.60
N LEU A 14 2.05 -39.93 -37.48
CA LEU A 14 1.04 -39.85 -38.55
C LEU A 14 -0.39 -39.80 -38.00
N CYS A 15 -0.68 -40.56 -36.94
CA CYS A 15 -1.99 -40.52 -36.29
C CYS A 15 -2.24 -39.18 -35.58
N PHE A 16 -1.22 -38.61 -34.93
CA PHE A 16 -1.28 -37.29 -34.32
C PHE A 16 -1.44 -36.19 -35.39
N TYR A 17 -0.72 -36.29 -36.51
CA TYR A 17 -0.84 -35.35 -37.63
C TYR A 17 -2.23 -35.42 -38.28
N ARG A 18 -2.80 -36.61 -38.47
CA ARG A 18 -4.18 -36.78 -38.98
C ARG A 18 -5.24 -36.30 -37.99
N LEU A 19 -5.03 -36.48 -36.68
CA LEU A 19 -5.91 -35.94 -35.64
C LEU A 19 -5.85 -34.42 -35.60
N LYS A 20 -4.64 -33.83 -35.72
CA LYS A 20 -4.44 -32.40 -35.85
C LYS A 20 -5.14 -31.86 -37.09
N GLU A 21 -4.88 -32.43 -38.27
CA GLU A 21 -5.50 -32.01 -39.52
C GLU A 21 -7.03 -32.14 -39.51
N LYS A 22 -7.58 -33.17 -38.84
CA LYS A 22 -9.03 -33.33 -38.66
C LYS A 22 -9.61 -32.31 -37.70
N ASN A 23 -8.86 -31.94 -36.65
CA ASN A 23 -9.26 -30.86 -35.73
C ASN A 23 -9.14 -29.49 -36.40
N ASP A 24 -8.08 -29.24 -37.16
CA ASP A 24 -7.88 -28.00 -37.92
C ASP A 24 -9.02 -27.81 -38.92
N LYS A 25 -9.36 -28.82 -39.72
CA LYS A 25 -10.53 -28.77 -40.63
C LYS A 25 -11.86 -28.55 -39.91
N ARG A 26 -12.03 -29.07 -38.70
CA ARG A 26 -13.23 -28.84 -37.88
C ARG A 26 -13.27 -27.41 -37.34
N LEU A 27 -12.15 -26.89 -36.88
CA LEU A 27 -11.99 -25.51 -36.41
C LEU A 27 -12.21 -24.52 -37.55
N ASP A 28 -11.61 -24.77 -38.71
CA ASP A 28 -11.78 -23.96 -39.92
C ASP A 28 -13.27 -23.90 -40.31
N GLY A 29 -13.96 -25.04 -40.33
CA GLY A 29 -15.39 -25.07 -40.62
C GLY A 29 -16.25 -24.33 -39.58
N LEU A 30 -15.83 -24.31 -38.30
CA LEU A 30 -16.50 -23.55 -37.24
C LEU A 30 -16.26 -22.04 -37.40
N PHE A 31 -15.00 -21.62 -37.61
CA PHE A 31 -14.65 -20.22 -37.83
C PHE A 31 -15.24 -19.68 -39.13
N GLU A 32 -15.33 -20.49 -40.18
CA GLU A 32 -15.98 -20.11 -41.44
C GLU A 32 -17.48 -19.87 -41.23
N ARG A 33 -18.17 -20.74 -40.47
CA ARG A 33 -19.58 -20.54 -40.13
C ARG A 33 -19.79 -19.30 -39.27
N TYR A 34 -18.94 -19.10 -38.27
CA TYR A 34 -18.98 -17.94 -37.40
C TYR A 34 -18.70 -16.63 -38.17
N GLY A 35 -17.69 -16.62 -39.03
CA GLY A 35 -17.36 -15.50 -39.91
C GLY A 35 -18.48 -15.19 -40.91
N LYS A 36 -19.07 -16.21 -41.54
CA LYS A 36 -20.25 -16.03 -42.41
C LYS A 36 -21.45 -15.46 -41.65
N PHE A 37 -21.63 -15.81 -40.38
CA PHE A 37 -22.70 -15.26 -39.55
C PHE A 37 -22.47 -13.77 -39.26
N ILE A 38 -21.26 -13.38 -38.84
CA ILE A 38 -20.90 -11.97 -38.61
C ILE A 38 -21.03 -11.15 -39.89
N ALA A 39 -20.52 -11.67 -41.02
CA ALA A 39 -20.56 -10.98 -42.30
C ALA A 39 -21.98 -10.73 -42.82
N ARG A 40 -22.95 -11.59 -42.50
CA ARG A 40 -24.38 -11.39 -42.87
C ARG A 40 -25.06 -10.28 -42.07
N HIS A 41 -24.63 -10.04 -40.82
CA HIS A 41 -25.29 -9.10 -39.90
C HIS A 41 -24.30 -8.23 -39.11
N PRO A 42 -23.42 -7.46 -39.77
CA PRO A 42 -22.30 -6.78 -39.12
C PRO A 42 -22.74 -5.76 -38.05
N TRP A 43 -23.73 -4.93 -38.35
CA TRP A 43 -24.22 -3.92 -37.42
C TRP A 43 -24.91 -4.52 -36.20
N LYS A 44 -25.69 -5.60 -36.37
CA LYS A 44 -26.36 -6.26 -35.25
C LYS A 44 -25.35 -6.90 -34.31
N THR A 45 -24.31 -7.54 -34.85
CA THR A 45 -23.26 -8.15 -34.02
C THR A 45 -22.47 -7.12 -33.23
N VAL A 46 -22.09 -5.99 -33.83
CA VAL A 46 -21.37 -4.92 -33.11
C VAL A 46 -22.21 -4.34 -31.99
N ILE A 47 -23.49 -4.03 -32.26
CA ILE A 47 -24.39 -3.46 -31.24
C ILE A 47 -24.55 -4.44 -30.07
N VAL A 48 -24.76 -5.73 -30.33
CA VAL A 48 -24.92 -6.74 -29.29
C VAL A 48 -23.67 -6.85 -28.42
N VAL A 49 -22.47 -6.90 -29.03
CA VAL A 49 -21.20 -6.98 -28.27
C VAL A 49 -21.00 -5.72 -27.42
N CYS A 50 -21.20 -4.53 -27.99
CA CYS A 50 -21.09 -3.28 -27.23
C CYS A 50 -22.07 -3.23 -26.05
N ILE A 51 -23.31 -3.69 -26.23
CA ILE A 51 -24.30 -3.74 -25.14
C ILE A 51 -23.83 -4.69 -24.02
N ILE A 52 -23.29 -5.86 -24.38
CA ILE A 52 -22.79 -6.83 -23.41
C ILE A 52 -21.59 -6.25 -22.64
N ASP A 53 -20.63 -5.64 -23.33
CA ASP A 53 -19.45 -5.04 -22.70
C ASP A 53 -19.83 -3.89 -21.76
N ILE A 54 -20.75 -3.02 -22.18
CA ILE A 54 -21.26 -1.93 -21.34
C ILE A 54 -22.02 -2.50 -20.13
N ALA A 55 -22.86 -3.52 -20.32
CA ALA A 55 -23.60 -4.15 -19.23
C ALA A 55 -22.66 -4.74 -18.16
N PHE A 56 -21.58 -5.41 -18.57
CA PHE A 56 -20.56 -5.86 -17.62
C PHE A 56 -19.76 -4.69 -17.03
N GLY A 57 -19.47 -3.66 -17.82
CA GLY A 57 -18.80 -2.43 -17.37
C GLY A 57 -19.54 -1.67 -16.26
N VAL A 58 -20.87 -1.73 -16.20
CA VAL A 58 -21.65 -1.16 -15.07
C VAL A 58 -21.21 -1.73 -13.71
N GLY A 59 -20.63 -2.93 -13.70
CA GLY A 59 -20.02 -3.55 -12.52
C GLY A 59 -18.94 -2.73 -11.83
N ILE A 60 -18.32 -1.78 -12.54
CA ILE A 60 -17.32 -0.86 -11.97
C ILE A 60 -17.92 0.01 -10.85
N VAL A 61 -19.23 0.27 -10.84
CA VAL A 61 -19.88 1.04 -9.76
C VAL A 61 -19.74 0.36 -8.39
N LYS A 62 -19.60 -0.97 -8.35
CA LYS A 62 -19.39 -1.73 -7.10
C LYS A 62 -17.91 -1.86 -6.71
N LEU A 63 -17.01 -1.17 -7.40
CA LEU A 63 -15.58 -1.26 -7.15
C LEU A 63 -15.26 -0.75 -5.73
N LYS A 64 -14.68 -1.65 -4.92
CA LYS A 64 -14.22 -1.34 -3.57
C LYS A 64 -12.70 -1.24 -3.61
N PRO A 65 -12.12 -0.03 -3.50
CA PRO A 65 -10.69 0.10 -3.32
C PRO A 65 -10.29 -0.44 -1.95
N GLU A 66 -9.23 -1.24 -1.89
CA GLU A 66 -8.60 -1.68 -0.66
C GLU A 66 -7.12 -1.28 -0.68
N SER A 67 -6.71 -0.57 0.36
CA SER A 67 -5.33 -0.14 0.56
C SER A 67 -4.82 -0.63 1.92
N GLY A 68 -3.62 -1.20 1.95
CA GLY A 68 -3.02 -1.69 3.18
C GLY A 68 -1.86 -2.66 2.94
N ILE A 69 -0.97 -2.76 3.93
CA ILE A 69 0.23 -3.61 3.87
C ILE A 69 -0.14 -5.11 3.89
N HIS A 70 -1.28 -5.46 4.49
CA HIS A 70 -1.79 -6.84 4.59
C HIS A 70 -2.00 -7.53 3.24
N GLN A 71 -2.06 -6.76 2.14
CA GLN A 71 -2.17 -7.30 0.78
C GLN A 71 -0.90 -8.02 0.30
N TYR A 72 0.27 -7.67 0.84
CA TYR A 72 1.54 -8.31 0.46
C TYR A 72 1.76 -9.67 1.13
N VAL A 73 0.84 -10.08 2.01
CA VAL A 73 0.90 -11.35 2.73
C VAL A 73 -0.08 -12.34 2.09
N PRO A 74 0.31 -13.61 1.86
CA PRO A 74 -0.63 -14.62 1.36
C PRO A 74 -1.77 -14.87 2.36
N THR A 75 -3.01 -14.89 1.85
CA THR A 75 -4.25 -14.98 2.66
C THR A 75 -4.40 -16.27 3.47
N ASP A 76 -3.76 -17.36 3.06
CA ASP A 76 -3.78 -18.65 3.77
C ASP A 76 -2.38 -19.07 4.24
N SER A 77 -1.54 -18.09 4.56
CA SER A 77 -0.21 -18.34 5.13
C SER A 77 -0.29 -18.86 6.57
N THR A 78 0.71 -19.63 6.98
CA THR A 78 0.90 -20.01 8.39
C THR A 78 0.94 -18.77 9.29
N ALA A 79 1.62 -17.71 8.85
CA ALA A 79 1.68 -16.43 9.55
C ALA A 79 0.30 -15.81 9.81
N SER A 80 -0.61 -15.84 8.83
CA SER A 80 -1.98 -15.32 9.01
C SER A 80 -2.80 -16.15 10.01
N LYS A 81 -2.63 -17.48 9.99
CA LYS A 81 -3.25 -18.39 10.96
C LYS A 81 -2.74 -18.14 12.37
N ASP A 82 -1.41 -18.04 12.52
CA ASP A 82 -0.76 -17.75 13.79
C ASP A 82 -1.19 -16.40 14.35
N GLN A 83 -1.27 -15.37 13.49
CA GLN A 83 -1.75 -14.05 13.88
C GLN A 83 -3.21 -14.09 14.36
N THR A 84 -4.08 -14.86 13.69
CA THR A 84 -5.48 -15.04 14.10
C THR A 84 -5.57 -15.72 15.46
N ILE A 85 -4.74 -16.75 15.70
CA ILE A 85 -4.66 -17.44 16.99
C ILE A 85 -4.18 -16.46 18.07
N VAL A 86 -3.09 -15.73 17.84
CA VAL A 86 -2.56 -14.72 18.77
C VAL A 86 -3.61 -13.66 19.08
N ASN A 87 -4.33 -13.15 18.08
CA ASN A 87 -5.41 -12.17 18.27
C ASN A 87 -6.58 -12.70 19.09
N SER A 88 -6.90 -13.99 18.94
CA SER A 88 -7.97 -14.63 19.69
C SER A 88 -7.58 -14.90 21.15
N LEU A 89 -6.32 -15.26 21.42
CA LEU A 89 -5.80 -15.56 22.76
C LEU A 89 -5.44 -14.29 23.54
N PHE A 90 -4.84 -13.31 22.87
CA PHE A 90 -4.32 -12.08 23.46
C PHE A 90 -5.07 -10.86 22.94
N LYS A 91 -6.41 -10.89 23.03
CA LYS A 91 -7.23 -9.73 22.66
C LYS A 91 -6.90 -8.54 23.55
N MET A 92 -6.23 -7.56 23.01
CA MET A 92 -5.80 -6.39 23.76
C MET A 92 -6.84 -5.28 23.67
N ASN A 93 -7.31 -4.80 24.82
CA ASN A 93 -8.08 -3.57 24.87
C ASN A 93 -7.10 -2.38 24.97
N THR A 94 -6.93 -1.66 23.86
CA THR A 94 -6.03 -0.51 23.74
C THR A 94 -6.42 0.64 24.67
N SER A 95 -7.66 0.69 25.14
CA SER A 95 -8.21 1.77 25.96
C SER A 95 -7.97 1.56 27.46
N VAL A 96 -7.56 0.37 27.89
CA VAL A 96 -7.43 0.02 29.32
C VAL A 96 -6.04 -0.50 29.69
N ASN A 97 -5.50 -1.45 28.92
CA ASN A 97 -4.24 -2.14 29.21
C ASN A 97 -3.43 -2.30 27.93
N PHE A 98 -2.92 -1.19 27.41
CA PHE A 98 -2.09 -1.18 26.22
C PHE A 98 -0.65 -1.60 26.53
N ASN A 99 -0.19 -2.65 25.86
CA ASN A 99 1.23 -3.00 25.82
C ASN A 99 1.70 -3.10 24.36
N ILE A 100 2.71 -2.29 24.03
CA ILE A 100 3.32 -2.27 22.70
C ILE A 100 3.97 -3.60 22.31
N GLN A 101 4.42 -4.40 23.28
CA GLN A 101 5.05 -5.70 23.04
C GLN A 101 4.01 -6.82 22.78
N SER A 102 2.75 -6.57 23.11
CA SER A 102 1.66 -7.53 22.93
C SER A 102 0.88 -7.30 21.63
N LEU A 103 1.26 -6.30 20.83
CA LEU A 103 0.65 -6.06 19.52
C LEU A 103 1.10 -7.10 18.50
N SER A 104 0.13 -7.68 17.81
CA SER A 104 0.29 -8.58 16.66
C SER A 104 0.25 -7.85 15.31
N ASP A 105 -0.13 -6.57 15.31
CA ASP A 105 -0.16 -5.67 14.15
C ASP A 105 0.60 -4.38 14.49
N LEU A 106 0.77 -3.45 13.55
CA LEU A 106 1.44 -2.17 13.78
C LEU A 106 0.64 -1.23 14.69
N GLY A 107 -0.69 -1.38 14.72
CA GLY A 107 -1.64 -0.50 15.41
C GLY A 107 -1.75 0.88 14.75
N GLN A 108 -2.65 1.72 15.27
CA GLN A 108 -2.69 3.15 14.90
C GLN A 108 -1.70 3.91 15.76
N TYR A 109 -0.86 4.73 15.13
CA TYR A 109 0.19 5.47 15.81
C TYR A 109 0.66 6.66 14.98
N GLY A 110 1.10 7.71 15.66
CA GLY A 110 1.95 8.76 15.13
C GLY A 110 3.36 8.61 15.68
N GLU A 111 4.37 8.65 14.83
CA GLU A 111 5.77 8.48 15.21
C GLU A 111 6.61 9.66 14.72
N VAL A 112 7.53 10.09 15.58
CA VAL A 112 8.44 11.20 15.31
C VAL A 112 9.85 10.78 15.65
N ILE A 113 10.76 10.96 14.70
CA ILE A 113 12.20 10.83 14.88
C ILE A 113 12.80 12.23 14.84
N ILE A 114 13.54 12.57 15.89
CA ILE A 114 14.17 13.85 16.09
C ILE A 114 15.67 13.61 15.96
N GLU A 115 16.31 14.37 15.07
CA GLU A 115 17.76 14.37 14.89
C GLU A 115 18.28 15.79 15.10
N MET A 116 19.47 15.92 15.69
CA MET A 116 20.11 17.24 15.83
C MET A 116 20.75 17.66 14.50
N LYS A 117 20.57 18.93 14.11
CA LYS A 117 21.34 19.48 13.00
C LYS A 117 22.83 19.48 13.36
N ASN A 118 23.67 19.20 12.36
CA ASN A 118 25.13 19.07 12.47
C ASN A 118 25.64 17.86 13.28
N GLY A 119 24.80 16.84 13.54
CA GLY A 119 25.23 15.63 14.26
C GLY A 119 25.56 15.88 15.73
N GLY A 120 24.93 16.89 16.35
CA GLY A 120 25.01 17.14 17.78
C GLY A 120 24.38 16.03 18.62
N SER A 121 24.68 16.01 19.92
CA SER A 121 24.05 15.06 20.85
C SER A 121 22.69 15.59 21.33
N ILE A 122 21.67 14.73 21.35
CA ILE A 122 20.35 15.05 21.92
C ILE A 122 20.41 15.18 23.44
N LEU A 123 21.43 14.61 24.08
CA LEU A 123 21.58 14.60 25.55
C LEU A 123 21.98 15.94 26.17
N ASN A 124 22.02 17.03 25.39
CA ASN A 124 22.33 18.36 25.91
C ASN A 124 21.07 19.07 26.42
N PHE A 125 21.13 19.67 27.61
CA PHE A 125 19.99 20.32 28.27
C PHE A 125 19.26 21.37 27.41
N SER A 126 19.97 22.13 26.57
CA SER A 126 19.34 23.11 25.67
C SER A 126 18.39 22.46 24.65
N HIS A 127 18.74 21.27 24.16
CA HIS A 127 17.92 20.53 23.20
C HIS A 127 16.67 19.94 23.87
N TRP A 128 16.71 19.66 25.16
CA TRP A 128 15.59 19.08 25.90
C TRP A 128 14.37 19.97 26.02
N ASN A 129 14.57 21.29 26.16
CA ASN A 129 13.44 22.22 26.20
C ASN A 129 12.69 22.20 24.87
N HIS A 130 13.40 22.17 23.74
CA HIS A 130 12.77 22.02 22.41
C HIS A 130 12.04 20.69 22.24
N LEU A 131 12.55 19.61 22.84
CA LEU A 131 11.87 18.31 22.85
C LEU A 131 10.57 18.34 23.67
N LYS A 132 10.59 18.99 24.83
CA LYS A 132 9.40 19.24 25.66
C LYS A 132 8.36 20.08 24.93
N ASP A 133 8.79 21.14 24.25
CA ASP A 133 7.91 21.99 23.44
C ASP A 133 7.26 21.20 22.30
N LEU A 134 8.03 20.37 21.59
CA LEU A 134 7.51 19.50 20.55
C LEU A 134 6.51 18.47 21.10
N TYR A 135 6.81 17.86 22.25
CA TYR A 135 5.89 16.93 22.89
C TYR A 135 4.57 17.62 23.30
N ALA A 136 4.64 18.82 23.88
CA ALA A 136 3.48 19.62 24.23
C ALA A 136 2.68 20.02 22.98
N TYR A 137 3.37 20.38 21.90
CA TYR A 137 2.78 20.71 20.61
C TYR A 137 1.99 19.53 20.02
N ILE A 138 2.54 18.31 20.06
CA ILE A 138 1.83 17.11 19.58
C ILE A 138 0.67 16.75 20.52
N ASN A 139 0.87 16.80 21.83
CA ASN A 139 -0.15 16.45 22.82
C ASN A 139 -1.36 17.40 22.78
N ASN A 140 -1.17 18.68 22.46
CA ASN A 140 -2.23 19.67 22.30
C ASN A 140 -2.94 19.59 20.93
N THR A 141 -2.82 18.46 20.21
CA THR A 141 -3.52 18.26 18.93
C THR A 141 -4.94 17.85 19.20
N SER A 142 -5.87 18.66 18.69
CA SER A 142 -7.30 18.45 18.79
C SER A 142 -7.88 18.11 17.43
N ILE A 143 -8.88 17.22 17.43
CA ILE A 143 -9.70 16.93 16.26
C ILE A 143 -11.16 17.25 16.57
N ASP A 144 -11.89 17.70 15.56
CA ASP A 144 -13.33 17.87 15.66
C ASP A 144 -14.02 16.66 14.99
N ASP A 145 -14.96 16.06 15.72
CA ASP A 145 -15.80 15.02 15.17
C ASP A 145 -16.87 15.59 14.23
N ASN A 146 -17.46 14.74 13.39
CA ASN A 146 -18.55 15.11 12.49
C ASN A 146 -19.77 15.67 13.25
N SER A 147 -19.86 15.37 14.54
CA SER A 147 -20.90 15.84 15.47
C SER A 147 -20.57 17.20 16.14
N GLY A 148 -19.43 17.82 15.79
CA GLY A 148 -18.98 19.09 16.38
C GLY A 148 -18.34 18.99 17.78
N LYS A 149 -17.98 17.77 18.22
CA LYS A 149 -17.29 17.54 19.49
C LYS A 149 -15.79 17.49 19.28
N THR A 150 -15.04 18.27 20.04
CA THR A 150 -13.58 18.30 20.01
C THR A 150 -12.99 17.21 20.91
N TYR A 151 -12.04 16.44 20.39
CA TYR A 151 -11.27 15.41 21.10
C TYR A 151 -9.79 15.76 21.08
N PHE A 152 -9.11 15.56 22.22
CA PHE A 152 -7.67 15.74 22.32
C PHE A 152 -6.94 14.41 22.25
N TYR A 153 -5.61 14.44 22.09
CA TYR A 153 -4.79 13.24 22.13
C TYR A 153 -5.04 12.38 23.39
N GLN A 154 -5.27 13.01 24.55
CA GLN A 154 -5.53 12.30 25.81
C GLN A 154 -6.81 11.44 25.81
N ASP A 155 -7.77 11.76 24.94
CA ASP A 155 -9.00 11.00 24.79
C ASP A 155 -8.80 9.79 23.87
N LEU A 156 -7.95 9.93 22.84
CA LEU A 156 -7.72 8.97 21.77
C LEU A 156 -6.49 8.08 21.97
N CYS A 157 -5.58 8.46 22.86
CA CYS A 157 -4.34 7.73 23.13
C CYS A 157 -4.62 6.33 23.67
N ALA A 158 -3.77 5.36 23.36
CA ALA A 158 -3.82 4.06 24.01
C ALA A 158 -3.42 4.19 25.50
N LYS A 159 -4.17 3.55 26.40
CA LYS A 159 -4.03 3.75 27.85
C LYS A 159 -3.63 2.48 28.58
N THR A 160 -2.89 2.67 29.67
CA THR A 160 -2.55 1.64 30.65
C THR A 160 -2.75 2.22 32.05
N GLY A 161 -3.65 1.63 32.83
CA GLY A 161 -3.98 2.16 34.17
C GLY A 161 -4.53 3.59 34.14
N GLY A 162 -5.18 3.99 33.04
CA GLY A 162 -5.74 5.33 32.85
C GLY A 162 -4.77 6.39 32.31
N GLN A 163 -3.48 6.08 32.15
CA GLN A 163 -2.49 6.99 31.57
C GLN A 163 -2.17 6.64 30.12
N CYS A 164 -1.94 7.66 29.28
CA CYS A 164 -1.54 7.47 27.89
C CYS A 164 -0.15 6.84 27.78
N VAL A 165 -0.01 5.80 26.97
CA VAL A 165 1.28 5.15 26.71
C VAL A 165 1.94 5.75 25.48
N VAL A 166 2.89 6.65 25.71
CA VAL A 166 3.75 7.21 24.65
C VAL A 166 5.12 6.53 24.70
N GLY A 167 5.49 5.86 23.62
CA GLY A 167 6.83 5.29 23.48
C GLY A 167 7.87 6.40 23.51
N GLY A 168 8.85 6.28 24.40
CA GLY A 168 9.92 7.27 24.56
C GLY A 168 9.60 8.39 25.55
N SER A 169 8.40 8.49 26.14
CA SER A 169 8.11 9.59 27.08
C SER A 169 8.96 9.58 28.35
N PHE A 170 9.52 8.42 28.74
CA PHE A 170 10.40 8.28 29.91
C PHE A 170 11.63 9.21 29.86
N ILE A 171 12.07 9.56 28.65
CA ILE A 171 13.15 10.52 28.36
C ILE A 171 12.79 11.88 28.97
N LEU A 172 11.52 12.30 28.87
CA LEU A 172 11.04 13.59 29.39
C LEU A 172 10.86 13.63 30.92
N GLU A 173 11.00 12.50 31.61
CA GLU A 173 10.82 12.42 33.05
C GLU A 173 12.06 12.96 33.80
N ASN A 174 11.83 13.64 34.93
CA ASN A 174 12.88 14.18 35.79
C ASN A 174 13.99 13.18 36.19
N PRO A 175 13.69 11.93 36.60
CA PRO A 175 14.75 10.95 36.93
C PRO A 175 15.72 10.72 35.77
N PHE A 176 15.22 10.59 34.53
CA PHE A 176 16.09 10.41 33.37
C PHE A 176 16.99 11.64 33.11
N ILE A 177 16.44 12.84 33.29
CA ILE A 177 17.19 14.10 33.13
C ILE A 177 18.33 14.21 34.15
N LEU A 178 18.12 13.74 35.39
CA LEU A 178 19.15 13.72 36.44
C LEU A 178 20.26 12.72 36.12
N ASP A 179 19.90 11.49 35.74
CA ASP A 179 20.87 10.44 35.38
C ASP A 179 21.70 10.85 34.14
N MET A 180 21.07 11.55 33.21
CA MET A 180 21.74 12.13 32.04
C MET A 180 22.78 13.17 32.45
N ASN A 181 22.44 14.08 33.36
CA ASN A 181 23.36 15.11 33.83
C ASN A 181 24.55 14.51 34.59
N ASN A 182 24.31 13.42 35.33
CA ASN A 182 25.36 12.67 36.02
C ASN A 182 26.16 11.73 35.10
N SER A 183 25.78 11.61 33.82
CA SER A 183 26.36 10.66 32.85
C SER A 183 26.28 9.18 33.30
N GLU A 184 25.23 8.83 34.05
CA GLU A 184 25.04 7.51 34.66
C GLU A 184 24.12 6.59 33.83
N ILE A 185 23.70 7.02 32.65
CA ILE A 185 22.83 6.23 31.77
C ILE A 185 23.62 5.09 31.13
N ARG A 186 23.30 3.86 31.54
CA ARG A 186 23.83 2.63 30.96
C ARG A 186 23.14 2.29 29.64
N TYR A 187 23.89 1.71 28.71
CA TYR A 187 23.39 1.22 27.42
C TYR A 187 23.69 -0.29 27.26
N PRO A 188 22.77 -1.10 26.73
CA PRO A 188 21.48 -0.74 26.11
C PRO A 188 20.27 -0.71 27.06
N SER A 189 20.42 -1.11 28.31
CA SER A 189 19.31 -1.20 29.28
C SER A 189 19.30 -0.05 30.28
N TYR A 190 18.14 0.54 30.51
CA TYR A 190 17.87 1.55 31.54
C TYR A 190 16.77 1.09 32.48
N ASN A 191 16.97 1.27 33.78
CA ASN A 191 15.97 0.94 34.78
C ASN A 191 15.11 2.16 35.04
N ILE A 192 13.83 2.08 34.67
CA ILE A 192 12.89 3.14 34.98
C ILE A 192 12.43 3.04 36.44
N THR A 193 11.93 4.15 36.97
CA THR A 193 11.44 4.27 38.36
C THR A 193 10.34 3.29 38.74
N THR A 194 9.60 2.76 37.76
CA THR A 194 8.59 1.71 37.94
C THR A 194 9.17 0.30 38.12
N GLY A 195 10.49 0.16 38.13
CA GLY A 195 11.18 -1.13 38.36
C GLY A 195 11.29 -2.02 37.13
N GLN A 196 10.87 -1.54 35.96
CA GLN A 196 11.04 -2.25 34.69
C GLN A 196 12.38 -1.89 34.03
N THR A 197 13.00 -2.87 33.37
CA THR A 197 14.19 -2.66 32.53
C THR A 197 13.73 -2.34 31.12
N LEU A 198 14.06 -1.15 30.62
CA LEU A 198 13.73 -0.69 29.29
C LEU A 198 14.98 -0.70 28.41
N PHE A 199 14.85 -1.22 27.18
CA PHE A 199 15.92 -1.18 26.20
C PHE A 199 15.85 0.13 25.40
N LEU A 200 16.92 0.91 25.48
CA LEU A 200 17.06 2.25 24.88
C LEU A 200 17.26 2.18 23.36
N ASP A 201 17.69 1.04 22.84
CA ASP A 201 17.93 0.78 21.40
C ASP A 201 16.72 1.07 20.51
N ARG A 202 15.50 0.90 21.03
CA ARG A 202 14.25 1.20 20.33
C ARG A 202 13.96 2.69 20.22
N PHE A 203 14.54 3.51 21.11
CA PHE A 203 14.19 4.92 21.26
C PHE A 203 15.32 5.86 20.88
N ILE A 204 16.59 5.43 21.01
CA ILE A 204 17.76 6.26 20.75
C ILE A 204 18.57 5.64 19.62
N GLY A 205 18.93 6.46 18.63
CA GLY A 205 19.72 6.06 17.47
C GLY A 205 21.13 6.65 17.45
N ASN A 206 22.05 5.93 16.79
CA ASN A 206 23.43 6.34 16.57
C ASN A 206 24.16 6.71 17.88
N VAL A 207 24.09 5.77 18.83
CA VAL A 207 24.64 5.93 20.18
C VAL A 207 26.14 5.63 20.18
N LYS A 208 26.94 6.49 20.81
CA LYS A 208 28.32 6.19 21.18
C LYS A 208 28.41 6.01 22.69
N THR A 209 29.09 4.96 23.10
CA THR A 209 29.25 4.59 24.51
C THR A 209 30.70 4.73 24.94
N ALA A 210 30.92 5.30 26.11
CA ALA A 210 32.21 5.36 26.77
C ALA A 210 32.11 4.60 28.12
N GLY A 211 32.85 3.51 28.28
CA GLY A 211 32.84 2.73 29.53
C GLY A 211 31.48 2.12 29.91
N GLY A 212 30.61 1.83 28.93
CA GLY A 212 29.27 1.29 29.16
C GLY A 212 28.18 2.34 29.42
N PHE A 213 28.55 3.62 29.48
CA PHE A 213 27.63 4.75 29.60
C PHE A 213 27.45 5.46 28.26
N ILE A 214 26.29 6.09 28.07
CA ILE A 214 26.01 6.85 26.86
C ILE A 214 26.75 8.18 26.91
N SER A 215 27.66 8.41 25.96
CA SER A 215 28.35 9.70 25.79
C SER A 215 27.72 10.56 24.70
N HIS A 216 27.09 9.93 23.70
CA HIS A 216 26.53 10.64 22.55
C HIS A 216 25.34 9.87 21.97
N ALA A 217 24.31 10.59 21.54
CA ALA A 217 23.16 10.06 20.84
C ALA A 217 22.69 11.07 19.79
N ALA A 218 22.62 10.66 18.52
CA ALA A 218 22.30 11.59 17.43
C ALA A 218 20.80 11.70 17.14
N ALA A 219 20.05 10.62 17.40
CA ALA A 219 18.62 10.51 17.06
C ALA A 219 17.80 10.02 18.24
N PHE A 220 16.56 10.50 18.34
CA PHE A 220 15.60 10.08 19.34
C PHE A 220 14.23 9.86 18.70
N LYS A 221 13.47 8.88 19.20
CA LYS A 221 12.24 8.40 18.61
C LYS A 221 11.10 8.41 19.64
N LEU A 222 10.04 9.15 19.33
CA LEU A 222 8.78 9.18 20.06
C LEU A 222 7.69 8.46 19.27
N ARG A 223 6.89 7.64 19.94
CA ARG A 223 5.74 6.95 19.32
C ARG A 223 4.47 7.18 20.14
N PHE A 224 3.55 7.95 19.58
CA PHE A 224 2.22 8.22 20.11
C PHE A 224 1.29 7.11 19.66
N ASN A 225 0.89 6.22 20.58
CA ASN A 225 0.00 5.10 20.27
C ASN A 225 -1.46 5.53 20.44
N LEU A 226 -2.33 5.12 19.52
CA LEU A 226 -3.76 5.45 19.50
C LEU A 226 -4.61 4.23 19.82
N GLN A 227 -5.84 4.46 20.26
CA GLN A 227 -6.83 3.41 20.49
C GLN A 227 -7.31 2.83 19.17
N GLY A 228 -7.42 1.50 19.11
CA GLY A 228 -7.97 0.79 17.95
C GLY A 228 -9.50 0.69 17.95
N GLU A 229 -10.16 0.94 19.09
CA GLU A 229 -11.64 0.88 19.20
C GLU A 229 -12.33 2.01 18.43
N SER A 230 -11.68 3.18 18.33
CA SER A 230 -12.18 4.39 17.68
C SER A 230 -11.43 4.68 16.37
N PHE A 231 -11.33 3.67 15.50
CA PHE A 231 -10.51 3.69 14.29
C PHE A 231 -10.64 4.96 13.44
N ASP A 232 -11.87 5.41 13.17
CA ASP A 232 -12.13 6.59 12.32
C ASP A 232 -11.65 7.90 12.97
N LEU A 233 -11.79 8.04 14.29
CA LEU A 233 -11.31 9.21 15.02
C LEU A 233 -9.79 9.21 15.12
N SER A 234 -9.20 8.06 15.43
CA SER A 234 -7.74 7.88 15.44
C SER A 234 -7.13 8.20 14.08
N ARG A 235 -7.77 7.78 12.98
CA ARG A 235 -7.34 8.12 11.61
C ARG A 235 -7.37 9.63 11.35
N LYS A 236 -8.45 10.33 11.71
CA LYS A 236 -8.52 11.80 11.61
C LYS A 236 -7.43 12.49 12.43
N TRP A 237 -7.09 11.94 13.60
CA TRP A 237 -5.98 12.45 14.40
C TRP A 237 -4.64 12.24 13.72
N GLU A 238 -4.39 11.09 13.08
CA GLU A 238 -3.17 10.84 12.31
C GLU A 238 -3.02 11.85 11.14
N GLU A 239 -4.10 12.13 10.41
CA GLU A 239 -4.13 13.14 9.34
C GLU A 239 -3.78 14.55 9.88
N LYS A 240 -4.41 14.95 11.00
CA LYS A 240 -4.12 16.23 11.66
C LYS A 240 -2.71 16.30 12.26
N PHE A 241 -2.21 15.18 12.76
CA PHE A 241 -0.84 15.05 13.25
C PHE A 241 0.17 15.28 12.13
N VAL A 242 -0.02 14.65 10.97
CA VAL A 242 0.84 14.86 9.79
C VAL A 242 0.81 16.33 9.34
N GLU A 243 -0.38 16.94 9.28
CA GLU A 243 -0.53 18.36 8.94
C GLU A 243 0.27 19.25 9.90
N ARG A 244 0.13 19.05 11.23
CA ARG A 244 0.91 19.79 12.23
C ARG A 244 2.40 19.57 12.09
N MET A 245 2.84 18.32 11.96
CA MET A 245 4.26 17.98 11.88
C MET A 245 4.91 18.51 10.60
N SER A 246 4.16 18.62 9.50
CA SER A 246 4.63 19.24 8.26
C SER A 246 4.89 20.75 8.43
N SER A 247 4.11 21.42 9.27
CA SER A 247 4.26 22.85 9.58
C SER A 247 5.30 23.16 10.66
N PHE A 248 5.71 22.14 11.43
CA PHE A 248 6.65 22.31 12.52
C PHE A 248 8.09 22.40 12.00
N THR A 249 8.70 23.57 12.13
CA THR A 249 10.11 23.79 11.76
C THR A 249 10.88 24.37 12.94
N ASN A 250 12.04 23.79 13.25
CA ASN A 250 12.96 24.29 14.28
C ASN A 250 14.35 24.54 13.65
N SER A 251 15.07 25.56 14.13
CA SER A 251 16.43 25.89 13.67
C SER A 251 17.44 24.81 14.03
N ASP A 252 17.28 24.14 15.18
CA ASP A 252 18.34 23.30 15.76
C ASP A 252 18.11 21.80 15.52
N MET A 253 16.86 21.40 15.25
CA MET A 253 16.46 20.00 15.09
C MET A 253 15.87 19.74 13.71
N THR A 254 16.15 18.56 13.18
CA THR A 254 15.46 17.97 12.04
C THR A 254 14.47 16.94 12.53
N VAL A 255 13.19 17.20 12.26
CA VAL A 255 12.10 16.33 12.66
C VAL A 255 11.63 15.53 11.45
N LYS A 256 11.57 14.21 11.60
CA LYS A 256 11.01 13.26 10.65
C LYS A 256 9.79 12.62 11.30
N TYR A 257 8.72 12.44 10.55
CA TYR A 257 7.48 11.89 11.07
C TYR A 257 6.99 10.76 10.19
N SER A 258 6.24 9.84 10.77
CA SER A 258 5.52 8.76 10.09
C SER A 258 4.26 8.42 10.88
N HIS A 259 3.30 7.78 10.23
CA HIS A 259 2.09 7.30 10.89
C HIS A 259 1.76 5.90 10.36
N SER A 260 0.74 5.25 10.92
CA SER A 260 0.42 3.85 10.61
C SER A 260 0.23 3.54 9.11
N ASN A 261 -0.41 4.44 8.37
CA ASN A 261 -0.75 4.27 6.96
C ASN A 261 0.15 5.05 5.98
N SER A 262 1.23 5.71 6.45
CA SER A 262 2.04 6.58 5.61
C SER A 262 2.64 5.86 4.41
N LEU A 263 3.08 4.62 4.59
CA LEU A 263 3.65 3.83 3.49
C LEU A 263 2.62 3.52 2.41
N SER A 264 1.40 3.12 2.80
CA SER A 264 0.33 2.82 1.86
C SER A 264 -0.15 4.07 1.12
N GLU A 265 -0.21 5.21 1.82
CA GLU A 265 -0.63 6.48 1.23
C GLU A 265 0.43 7.01 0.24
N GLU A 266 1.71 7.01 0.62
CA GLU A 266 2.79 7.41 -0.28
C GLU A 266 2.87 6.53 -1.53
N LEU A 267 2.62 5.21 -1.39
CA LEU A 267 2.57 4.31 -2.53
C LEU A 267 1.36 4.59 -3.44
N SER A 268 0.18 4.82 -2.86
CA SER A 268 -1.03 5.20 -3.61
C SER A 268 -0.85 6.54 -4.32
N ASN A 269 -0.24 7.52 -3.65
CA ASN A 269 0.05 8.84 -4.20
C ASN A 269 1.05 8.77 -5.34
N ASN A 270 2.06 7.89 -5.24
CA ASN A 270 3.01 7.64 -6.32
C ASN A 270 2.29 7.08 -7.58
N VAL A 271 1.47 6.04 -7.41
CA VAL A 271 0.68 5.46 -8.50
C VAL A 271 -0.28 6.48 -9.11
N SER A 272 -0.95 7.28 -8.27
CA SER A 272 -1.89 8.31 -8.71
C SER A 272 -1.20 9.49 -9.40
N GLY A 273 0.05 9.80 -9.03
CA GLY A 273 0.86 10.81 -9.72
C GLY A 273 1.25 10.36 -11.13
N ASP A 274 1.56 9.08 -11.30
CA ASP A 274 2.00 8.52 -12.58
C ASP A 274 0.87 8.32 -13.60
N ILE A 275 -0.41 8.30 -13.16
CA ILE A 275 -1.57 8.08 -14.04
C ILE A 275 -1.62 9.06 -15.22
N SER A 276 -1.19 10.31 -15.01
CA SER A 276 -1.16 11.35 -16.03
C SER A 276 -0.14 11.02 -17.12
N VAL A 277 1.07 10.61 -16.72
CA VAL A 277 2.13 10.21 -17.65
C VAL A 277 1.72 8.98 -18.45
N PHE A 278 1.09 8.00 -17.79
CA PHE A 278 0.54 6.83 -18.47
C PHE A 278 -0.51 7.19 -19.53
N SER A 279 -1.43 8.10 -19.22
CA SER A 279 -2.44 8.58 -20.18
C SER A 279 -1.81 9.24 -21.42
N VAL A 280 -0.76 10.04 -21.23
CA VAL A 280 -0.04 10.68 -22.35
C VAL A 280 0.66 9.65 -23.23
N THR A 281 1.37 8.68 -22.64
CA THR A 281 2.04 7.63 -23.42
C THR A 281 1.05 6.76 -24.20
N PHE A 282 -0.10 6.45 -23.60
CA PHE A 282 -1.17 5.68 -24.23
C PHE A 282 -1.77 6.40 -25.44
N THR A 283 -2.11 7.69 -25.27
CA THR A 283 -2.64 8.51 -26.36
C THR A 283 -1.62 8.64 -27.49
N LEU A 284 -0.33 8.85 -27.17
CA LEU A 284 0.74 8.89 -28.17
C LEU A 284 0.88 7.56 -28.94
N MET A 285 0.84 6.42 -28.24
CA MET A 285 0.94 5.11 -28.88
C MET A 285 -0.24 4.85 -29.82
N ILE A 286 -1.46 5.20 -29.42
CA ILE A 286 -2.66 5.08 -30.27
C ILE A 286 -2.55 6.00 -31.48
N VAL A 287 -2.15 7.25 -31.28
CA VAL A 287 -1.97 8.22 -32.36
C VAL A 287 -0.93 7.71 -33.36
N PHE A 288 0.21 7.21 -32.87
CA PHE A 288 1.24 6.59 -33.72
C PHE A 288 0.71 5.37 -34.49
N ALA A 289 -0.01 4.46 -33.83
CA ALA A 289 -0.60 3.29 -34.49
C ALA A 289 -1.62 3.69 -35.57
N CYS A 290 -2.44 4.70 -35.29
CA CYS A 290 -3.37 5.29 -36.26
C CYS A 290 -2.65 5.90 -37.46
N PHE A 291 -1.55 6.64 -37.24
CA PHE A 291 -0.72 7.19 -38.31
C PHE A 291 -0.05 6.10 -39.15
N ALA A 292 0.46 5.04 -38.51
CA ALA A 292 1.10 3.92 -39.20
C ALA A 292 0.14 3.14 -40.11
N LEU A 293 -1.16 3.12 -39.77
CA LEU A 293 -2.23 2.49 -40.57
C LEU A 293 -2.82 3.42 -41.63
N MET A 294 -2.36 4.67 -41.71
CA MET A 294 -2.83 5.64 -42.69
C MET A 294 -2.18 5.36 -44.06
N GLY A 295 -3.01 5.00 -45.03
CA GLY A 295 -2.59 4.82 -46.42
C GLY A 295 -2.49 6.17 -47.15
N THR A 296 -1.66 6.23 -48.19
CA THR A 296 -1.52 7.42 -49.06
C THR A 296 -2.75 7.67 -49.94
N ASN A 297 -3.56 6.64 -50.19
CA ASN A 297 -4.78 6.71 -50.97
C ASN A 297 -6.01 6.69 -50.05
N CYS A 298 -7.02 7.52 -50.34
CA CYS A 298 -8.27 7.56 -49.57
C CYS A 298 -9.04 6.23 -49.56
N VAL A 299 -8.80 5.34 -50.54
CA VAL A 299 -9.47 4.05 -50.68
C VAL A 299 -8.77 2.93 -49.88
N ASP A 300 -7.45 3.01 -49.70
CA ASP A 300 -6.67 2.03 -48.93
C ASP A 300 -6.47 2.45 -47.46
N ASN A 301 -7.14 3.52 -47.02
CA ASN A 301 -6.97 4.03 -45.67
C ASN A 301 -7.57 3.06 -44.64
N ARG A 302 -6.73 2.45 -43.81
CA ARG A 302 -7.11 1.49 -42.76
C ARG A 302 -7.18 2.14 -41.37
N TYR A 303 -7.17 3.48 -41.31
CA TYR A 303 -7.29 4.24 -40.07
C TYR A 303 -8.49 3.78 -39.20
N TYR A 304 -9.69 3.65 -39.79
CA TYR A 304 -10.89 3.23 -39.05
C TYR A 304 -10.79 1.80 -38.50
N LEU A 305 -10.01 0.94 -39.15
CA LEU A 305 -9.74 -0.41 -38.67
C LEU A 305 -8.88 -0.37 -37.39
N GLY A 306 -7.86 0.49 -37.37
CA GLY A 306 -7.03 0.74 -36.19
C GLY A 306 -7.84 1.32 -35.03
N LEU A 307 -8.65 2.33 -35.29
CA LEU A 307 -9.52 2.96 -34.30
C LEU A 307 -10.52 1.96 -33.69
N ALA A 308 -11.15 1.14 -34.53
CA ALA A 308 -12.08 0.09 -34.07
C ALA A 308 -11.38 -0.95 -33.19
N GLY A 309 -10.13 -1.30 -33.50
CA GLY A 309 -9.32 -2.20 -32.68
C GLY A 309 -9.04 -1.63 -31.29
N VAL A 310 -8.61 -0.37 -31.20
CA VAL A 310 -8.35 0.32 -29.92
C VAL A 310 -9.63 0.49 -29.10
N LEU A 311 -10.74 0.87 -29.74
CA LEU A 311 -12.02 1.02 -29.04
C LEU A 311 -12.50 -0.32 -28.48
N SER A 312 -12.32 -1.40 -29.24
CA SER A 312 -12.67 -2.76 -28.81
C SER A 312 -11.84 -3.23 -27.62
N THR A 313 -10.53 -2.94 -27.59
CA THR A 313 -9.69 -3.30 -26.44
C THR A 313 -10.06 -2.51 -25.19
N CYS A 314 -10.39 -1.22 -25.31
CA CYS A 314 -10.89 -0.41 -24.19
C CYS A 314 -12.21 -0.97 -23.63
N LEU A 315 -13.17 -1.32 -24.49
CA LEU A 315 -14.43 -1.93 -24.06
C LEU A 315 -14.23 -3.28 -23.38
N ALA A 316 -13.32 -4.12 -23.91
CA ALA A 316 -12.98 -5.40 -23.30
C ALA A 316 -12.34 -5.24 -21.91
N ILE A 317 -11.45 -4.24 -21.73
CA ILE A 317 -10.85 -3.92 -20.43
C ILE A 317 -11.93 -3.47 -19.44
N LEU A 318 -12.84 -2.59 -19.84
CA LEU A 318 -13.96 -2.13 -19.00
C LEU A 318 -14.89 -3.28 -18.60
N ALA A 319 -15.25 -4.14 -19.55
CA ALA A 319 -16.08 -5.31 -19.29
C ALA A 319 -15.40 -6.30 -18.33
N ALA A 320 -14.09 -6.54 -18.50
CA ALA A 320 -13.32 -7.41 -17.63
C ALA A 320 -13.26 -6.87 -16.19
N PHE A 321 -12.90 -5.60 -16.01
CA PHE A 321 -12.88 -4.99 -14.68
C PHE A 321 -14.26 -4.95 -14.02
N GLY A 322 -15.30 -4.62 -14.79
CA GLY A 322 -16.67 -4.63 -14.30
C GLY A 322 -17.16 -6.01 -13.89
N LEU A 323 -16.86 -7.05 -14.67
CA LEU A 323 -17.20 -8.44 -14.34
C LEU A 323 -16.46 -8.91 -13.08
N VAL A 324 -15.17 -8.63 -12.97
CA VAL A 324 -14.36 -8.99 -11.78
C VAL A 324 -14.86 -8.26 -10.52
N SER A 325 -15.24 -6.98 -10.65
CA SER A 325 -15.88 -6.20 -9.59
C SER A 325 -17.24 -6.78 -9.18
N LEU A 326 -18.06 -7.24 -10.14
CA LEU A 326 -19.33 -7.93 -9.85
C LEU A 326 -19.13 -9.27 -9.11
N CYS A 327 -18.03 -9.98 -9.38
CA CYS A 327 -17.63 -11.17 -8.64
C CYS A 327 -17.16 -10.86 -7.21
N GLY A 328 -17.05 -9.58 -6.82
CA GLY A 328 -16.69 -9.16 -5.47
C GLY A 328 -15.19 -9.12 -5.21
N ALA A 329 -14.36 -9.17 -6.25
CA ALA A 329 -12.93 -8.95 -6.10
C ALA A 329 -12.66 -7.49 -5.75
N LYS A 330 -11.76 -7.27 -4.78
CA LYS A 330 -11.37 -5.93 -4.34
C LYS A 330 -10.32 -5.35 -5.29
N PHE A 331 -10.37 -4.04 -5.47
CA PHE A 331 -9.46 -3.33 -6.36
C PHE A 331 -8.29 -2.75 -5.58
N VAL A 332 -7.10 -2.84 -6.15
CA VAL A 332 -5.85 -2.35 -5.56
C VAL A 332 -5.24 -1.34 -6.51
N ASP A 333 -4.73 -0.25 -5.98
CA ASP A 333 -4.25 0.89 -6.77
C ASP A 333 -3.17 0.49 -7.81
N ILE A 334 -2.26 -0.44 -7.48
CA ILE A 334 -1.22 -0.92 -8.41
C ILE A 334 -1.77 -1.63 -9.67
N VAL A 335 -3.01 -2.15 -9.60
CA VAL A 335 -3.70 -2.77 -10.74
C VAL A 335 -4.02 -1.73 -11.83
N GLY A 336 -4.00 -0.43 -11.49
CA GLY A 336 -4.14 0.67 -12.45
C GLY A 336 -3.14 0.63 -13.62
N ILE A 337 -2.01 -0.07 -13.48
CA ILE A 337 -0.99 -0.23 -14.54
C ILE A 337 -1.33 -1.39 -15.50
N MET A 338 -2.29 -2.26 -15.20
CA MET A 338 -2.64 -3.43 -16.03
C MET A 338 -3.01 -3.11 -17.50
N PRO A 339 -3.79 -2.07 -17.81
CA PRO A 339 -4.12 -1.73 -19.20
C PRO A 339 -2.87 -1.52 -20.08
N PHE A 340 -1.81 -0.96 -19.52
CA PHE A 340 -0.54 -0.77 -20.21
C PHE A 340 0.14 -2.12 -20.54
N LEU A 341 0.17 -3.04 -19.58
CA LEU A 341 0.74 -4.38 -19.79
C LEU A 341 -0.03 -5.18 -20.85
N ILE A 342 -1.35 -5.04 -20.90
CA ILE A 342 -2.20 -5.73 -21.89
C ILE A 342 -1.87 -5.24 -23.31
N LEU A 343 -1.67 -3.92 -23.48
CA LEU A 343 -1.33 -3.37 -24.79
C LEU A 343 0.11 -3.65 -25.21
N GLY A 344 1.07 -3.58 -24.28
CA GLY A 344 2.49 -3.79 -24.57
C GLY A 344 2.88 -5.24 -24.88
N ARG A 345 2.01 -6.22 -24.62
CA ARG A 345 2.28 -7.65 -24.84
C ARG A 345 2.27 -8.07 -26.31
N PHE A 346 1.73 -7.26 -27.22
CA PHE A 346 1.79 -7.52 -28.66
C PHE A 346 3.11 -7.03 -29.23
N LYS A 347 4.17 -7.82 -29.06
CA LYS A 347 5.48 -7.61 -29.69
C LYS A 347 5.89 -8.82 -30.50
#